data_AF-A0A2A8SBN1-F1
#
_entry.id   AF-A0A2A8SBN1-F1
#
_cell.length_a   1.000
_cell.length_b   1.000
_cell.length_c   1.000
_cell.angle_alpha   90.00
_cell.angle_beta   90.00
_cell.angle_gamma   90.00
#
_symmetry.space_group_name_H-M   'P 1'
#
loop_
_entity.id
_entity.type
_entity.pdbx_description
1 polymer ?
#
loop_
_entity_poly.entity_id
_entity_poly.type
_entity_poly.pdbx_seq_one_letter_code
_entity_poly.pdbx_strand_id
1 'polypeptide(L)' 'MWKGIFIYFCVQVIIFLIILMIAKRKDKRLQDNHGTEVPNGYLFTGEIYFDPITREKYEVYYNEMNGKRFHKKC' A
#
# COMPACT_ATOMS: atom_id res chain seq x y z
N MET A 1 -31.62 -25.29 16.11
CA MET A 1 -30.71 -25.58 14.98
C MET A 1 -30.30 -24.31 14.23
N TRP A 2 -31.23 -23.52 13.71
CA TRP A 2 -30.93 -22.33 12.89
C TRP A 2 -30.18 -21.20 13.61
N LYS A 3 -30.44 -20.99 14.91
CA LYS A 3 -29.72 -19.99 15.74
C LYS A 3 -28.21 -20.26 15.82
N GLY A 4 -27.81 -21.53 15.92
CA GLY A 4 -26.38 -21.90 15.96
C GLY A 4 -25.68 -21.69 14.62
N ILE A 5 -26.38 -21.99 13.51
CA ILE A 5 -25.91 -21.72 12.15
C ILE A 5 -25.75 -20.21 11.93
N PHE A 6 -26.71 -19.40 12.38
CA PHE A 6 -26.63 -17.95 12.27
C PHE A 6 -25.43 -17.37 13.04
N ILE A 7 -25.21 -17.82 14.29
CA ILE A 7 -24.07 -17.40 15.11
C ILE A 7 -22.75 -17.78 14.43
N TYR A 8 -22.65 -19.00 13.87
CA TYR A 8 -21.46 -19.45 13.15
C TYR A 8 -21.09 -18.52 11.99
N PHE A 9 -22.05 -18.17 11.15
CA PHE A 9 -21.82 -17.25 10.03
C PHE A 9 -21.46 -15.83 10.50
N CYS A 10 -22.12 -15.31 11.55
CA CYS A 10 -21.75 -14.01 12.13
C CYS A 10 -20.29 -13.98 12.59
N VAL A 11 -19.83 -15.05 13.28
CA VAL A 11 -18.43 -15.15 13.73
C VAL A 11 -17.47 -15.23 12.54
N GLN A 12 -17.79 -15.99 11.50
CA GLN A 12 -16.96 -16.06 10.29
C GLN A 12 -16.83 -14.70 9.59
N VAL A 13 -17.92 -13.95 9.46
CA VAL A 13 -17.89 -12.61 8.85
C VAL A 13 -17.02 -11.66 9.67
N ILE A 14 -17.11 -11.70 10.99
CA ILE A 14 -16.27 -10.87 11.87
C ILE A 14 -14.78 -11.21 11.68
N ILE A 15 -14.43 -12.51 11.70
CA ILE A 15 -13.05 -12.96 11.48
C ILE A 15 -12.54 -12.52 10.10
N PHE A 16 -13.38 -12.68 9.06
CA PHE A 16 -13.04 -12.26 7.70
C PHE A 16 -12.75 -10.76 7.62
N LEU A 17 -13.58 -9.91 8.25
CA LEU A 17 -13.36 -8.47 8.30
C LEU A 17 -12.07 -8.10 9.05
N ILE A 18 -11.73 -8.80 10.14
CA ILE A 18 -10.47 -8.61 10.86
C ILE A 18 -9.28 -8.91 9.93
N ILE A 19 -9.32 -10.05 9.22
CA ILE A 19 -8.27 -10.42 8.26
C ILE A 19 -8.13 -9.37 7.17
N LEU A 20 -9.24 -8.87 6.61
CA LEU A 20 -9.21 -7.80 5.60
C LEU A 20 -8.56 -6.51 6.12
N MET A 21 -8.86 -6.11 7.36
CA MET A 21 -8.23 -4.92 7.96
C MET A 21 -6.71 -5.09 8.13
N ILE A 22 -6.27 -6.27 8.57
CA ILE A 22 -4.84 -6.57 8.73
C ILE A 22 -4.16 -6.60 7.35
N ALA A 23 -4.77 -7.25 6.37
CA ALA A 23 -4.28 -7.31 5.01
C ALA A 23 -4.11 -5.91 4.40
N LYS A 24 -5.11 -5.02 4.58
CA LYS A 24 -5.05 -3.63 4.12
C LYS A 24 -3.86 -2.87 4.70
N ARG A 25 -3.53 -3.05 5.98
CA ARG A 25 -2.35 -2.40 6.60
C ARG A 25 -1.02 -2.98 6.11
N LYS A 26 -0.99 -4.27 5.81
CA LYS A 26 0.21 -4.98 5.34
C LYS A 26 0.46 -4.79 3.84
N ASP A 27 -0.56 -4.42 3.09
CA ASP A 27 -0.42 -4.18 1.66
C ASP A 27 0.48 -2.96 1.41
N LYS A 28 1.71 -3.24 1.00
CA LYS A 28 2.73 -2.23 0.67
C LYS A 28 2.36 -1.42 -0.57
N ARG A 29 1.41 -1.87 -1.40
CA ARG A 29 0.92 -1.12 -2.57
C ARG A 29 0.07 0.08 -2.16
N LEU A 30 -0.54 0.01 -0.97
CA LEU A 30 -1.27 1.11 -0.36
C LEU A 30 -0.39 1.99 0.54
N GLN A 31 0.88 1.61 0.76
CA GLN A 31 1.80 2.50 1.46
C GLN A 31 2.18 3.62 0.51
N ASP A 32 1.64 4.79 0.84
CA ASP A 32 1.76 6.13 0.26
C ASP A 32 3.22 6.64 0.13
N ASN A 33 4.12 5.82 -0.43
CA ASN A 33 5.43 6.29 -0.88
C ASN A 33 5.28 7.05 -2.21
N HIS A 34 4.17 7.77 -2.37
CA HIS A 34 3.74 8.53 -3.52
C HIS A 34 3.43 9.94 -3.01
N GLY A 35 4.12 10.93 -3.55
CA GLY A 35 3.94 12.31 -3.11
C GLY A 35 4.53 13.32 -4.06
N THR A 36 4.34 14.60 -3.73
CA THR A 36 4.89 15.72 -4.51
C THR A 36 6.26 16.17 -3.98
N GLU A 37 6.50 16.01 -2.68
CA GLU A 37 7.73 16.43 -2.01
C GLU A 37 8.59 15.23 -1.63
N VAL A 38 9.86 15.29 -2.03
CA VAL A 38 10.84 14.24 -1.75
C VAL A 38 11.38 14.44 -0.34
N PRO A 39 11.28 13.45 0.56
CA PRO A 39 11.84 13.56 1.90
C PRO A 39 13.37 13.66 1.86
N ASN A 40 13.97 14.28 2.89
CA ASN A 40 15.42 14.37 3.01
C ASN A 40 16.09 12.97 3.04
N GLY A 41 17.25 12.84 2.39
CA GLY A 41 18.02 11.59 2.32
C GLY A 41 17.57 10.61 1.22
N TYR A 42 16.63 11.01 0.37
CA TYR A 42 16.28 10.28 -0.85
C TYR A 42 17.07 10.83 -2.05
N LEU A 43 17.79 9.96 -2.75
CA LEU A 43 18.59 10.26 -3.93
C LEU A 43 17.81 9.91 -5.19
N PHE A 44 17.88 10.78 -6.19
CA PHE A 44 17.25 10.51 -7.48
C PHE A 44 17.98 9.37 -8.20
N THR A 45 17.23 8.38 -8.70
CA THR A 45 17.80 7.19 -9.32
C THR A 45 17.91 7.29 -10.84
N GLY A 46 17.29 8.29 -11.48
CA GLY A 46 17.16 8.35 -12.94
C GLY A 46 16.05 7.46 -13.51
N GLU A 47 15.42 6.61 -12.70
CA GLU A 47 14.32 5.77 -13.13
C GLU A 47 13.00 6.57 -13.18
N ILE A 48 12.25 6.38 -14.26
CA ILE A 48 10.90 6.92 -14.43
C ILE A 48 9.93 5.74 -14.46
N TYR A 49 9.03 5.71 -13.48
CA TYR A 49 7.94 4.75 -13.42
C TYR A 49 6.69 5.32 -14.08
N PHE A 50 6.05 4.55 -14.95
CA PHE A 50 4.79 4.92 -15.58
C PHE A 50 3.70 3.97 -15.09
N ASP A 51 2.66 4.52 -14.46
CA ASP A 51 1.51 3.75 -14.03
C ASP A 51 0.54 3.55 -15.21
N PRO A 52 0.33 2.30 -15.69
CA PRO A 52 -0.56 2.04 -16.82
C PRO A 52 -2.04 2.30 -16.52
N ILE A 53 -2.44 2.34 -15.24
CA ILE A 53 -3.82 2.53 -14.80
C ILE A 53 -4.15 4.02 -14.73
N THR A 54 -3.33 4.80 -14.03
CA THR A 54 -3.54 6.25 -13.86
C THR A 54 -2.95 7.08 -15.01
N ARG A 55 -2.08 6.49 -15.83
CA ARG A 55 -1.27 7.16 -16.87
C ARG A 55 -0.34 8.25 -16.32
N GLU A 56 -0.05 8.20 -15.03
CA GLU A 56 0.84 9.14 -14.36
C GLU A 56 2.29 8.68 -14.45
N LYS A 57 3.21 9.66 -14.54
CA LYS A 57 4.64 9.44 -14.49
C LYS A 57 5.16 9.78 -13.10
N TYR A 58 6.06 8.95 -12.60
CA TYR A 58 6.69 9.12 -11.32
C TYR A 58 8.21 9.03 -11.44
N GLU A 59 8.92 9.98 -10.85
CA GLU A 59 10.37 9.93 -10.63
C GLU A 59 10.66 9.04 -9.43
N VAL A 60 11.57 8.08 -9.58
CA VAL A 60 11.94 7.17 -8.50
C VAL A 60 13.15 7.71 -7.74
N TYR A 61 13.00 7.81 -6.44
CA TYR A 61 14.05 8.15 -5.49
C TYR A 61 14.33 7.00 -4.55
N TYR A 62 15.57 6.86 -4.11
CA TYR A 62 16.03 5.80 -3.23
C TYR A 62 16.75 6.35 -2.01
N ASN A 63 16.47 5.80 -0.84
CA ASN A 63 17.15 6.16 0.40
C ASN A 63 18.07 5.02 0.83
N GLU A 64 19.38 5.27 0.78
CA GLU A 64 20.41 4.26 1.08
C GLU A 64 20.40 3.82 2.55
N MET A 65 19.98 4.69 3.47
CA MET A 65 20.01 4.44 4.91
C MET A 65 18.95 3.43 5.36
N ASN A 66 17.81 3.37 4.67
CA ASN A 66 16.68 2.52 5.06
C ASN A 66 16.21 1.56 3.94
N GLY A 67 16.80 1.63 2.75
CA GLY A 67 16.47 0.79 1.61
C GLY A 67 15.10 1.06 1.00
N LYS A 68 14.44 2.18 1.33
CA LYS A 68 13.10 2.52 0.84
C LYS A 68 13.17 3.28 -0.48
N ARG A 69 12.10 3.15 -1.27
CA ARG A 69 11.88 3.88 -2.52
C ARG A 69 10.72 4.85 -2.36
N PHE A 70 10.86 6.02 -2.96
CA PHE A 70 9.83 7.06 -3.01
C PHE A 70 9.56 7.40 -4.47
N HIS A 71 8.28 7.49 -4.84
CA HIS A 71 7.86 7.79 -6.20
C HIS A 71 7.23 9.18 -6.18
N LYS A 72 7.92 10.14 -6.77
CA LYS A 72 7.46 11.52 -6.83
C LYS A 72 6.68 11.72 -8.12
N LYS A 73 5.46 12.24 -8.04
CA LYS A 73 4.68 12.55 -9.24
C LYS A 73 5.36 13.67 -10.05
N CYS A 74 5.51 13.44 -11.36
CA CYS A 74 6.02 14.43 -12.32
C CYS A 74 4.95 15.47 -12.68
#